data_AF-A0A8H3KRC0-F1
#
_entry.id   AF-A0A8H3KRC0-F1
#
_cell.length_a   1.000
_cell.length_b   1.000
_cell.length_c   1.000
_cell.angle_alpha   90.00
_cell.angle_beta   90.00
_cell.angle_gamma   90.00
#
_symmetry.space_group_name_H-M   'P 1'
#
loop_
_entity.id
_entity.type
_entity.pdbx_description
1 polymer ?
#
loop_
_entity_poly.entity_id
_entity_poly.type
_entity_poly.pdbx_seq_one_letter_code
_entity_poly.pdbx_strand_id
1 'polypeptide(L)'
;MALTAQQVQEILADEFLNPNTPEGLLYRVFFQIATNFACRGGEHYSLCVDQFHSLPNGSLIFRRYHSKNNQYGIEGGSAQDIHLPSISEAITDINKYLSKRPSGAPKNFYLQVNPLWRESGVWYKKHIVEGNFMKDIGKSVKVDPPPGILTNHSGRKTVAQILQDTDVPEDAIMGVTGHKSVQGIRAYKEVNEKQHLASMNTLIHAIEPSKSLILGDSTNTNTIDTPVEFFSDDTIQKKVPIFNNCHFNNVTFKL
;
A
#
# COMPACT_ATOMS: atom_id res chain seq x y z
N MET A 1 -8.27 11.05 4.34
CA MET A 1 -8.51 9.63 4.67
C MET A 1 -7.90 8.75 3.58
N ALA A 2 -7.44 7.55 3.93
CA ALA A 2 -7.05 6.52 2.96
C ALA A 2 -8.28 5.69 2.55
N LEU A 3 -8.23 5.04 1.39
CA LEU A 3 -9.16 3.95 1.07
C LEU A 3 -8.71 2.68 1.81
N THR A 4 -9.65 1.82 2.19
CA THR A 4 -9.32 0.46 2.64
C THR A 4 -8.99 -0.44 1.44
N ALA A 5 -8.31 -1.56 1.69
CA ALA A 5 -8.05 -2.55 0.64
C ALA A 5 -9.36 -3.07 -0.01
N GLN A 6 -10.41 -3.24 0.80
CA GLN A 6 -11.74 -3.63 0.32
C GLN A 6 -12.34 -2.56 -0.60
N GLN A 7 -12.29 -1.28 -0.22
CA GLN A 7 -12.77 -0.20 -1.09
C GLN A 7 -12.01 -0.13 -2.41
N VAL A 8 -10.69 -0.37 -2.40
CA VAL A 8 -9.89 -0.45 -3.64
C VAL A 8 -10.38 -1.59 -4.53
N GLN A 9 -10.67 -2.76 -3.95
CA GLN A 9 -11.21 -3.91 -4.69
C GLN A 9 -12.61 -3.63 -5.25
N GLU A 10 -13.50 -3.03 -4.46
CA GLU A 10 -14.86 -2.67 -4.88
C GLU A 10 -14.85 -1.63 -6.01
N ILE A 11 -13.97 -0.61 -5.93
CA ILE A 11 -13.79 0.37 -7.01
C ILE A 11 -13.28 -0.32 -8.28
N LEU A 12 -12.31 -1.23 -8.17
CA LEU A 12 -11.81 -1.97 -9.33
C LEU A 12 -12.86 -2.94 -9.89
N ALA A 13 -13.81 -3.43 -9.10
CA ALA A 13 -14.87 -4.30 -9.57
C ALA A 13 -16.08 -3.55 -10.18
N ASP A 14 -16.15 -2.23 -10.02
CA ASP A 14 -17.25 -1.41 -10.52
C ASP A 14 -17.28 -1.37 -12.06
N GLU A 15 -18.48 -1.44 -12.63
CA GLU A 15 -18.72 -1.41 -14.07
C GLU A 15 -18.18 -0.13 -14.75
N PHE A 16 -18.08 0.99 -14.01
CA PHE A 16 -17.45 2.21 -14.53
C PHE A 16 -15.99 1.98 -14.94
N LEU A 17 -15.28 1.04 -14.31
CA LEU A 17 -13.89 0.67 -14.60
C LEU A 17 -13.81 -0.59 -15.47
N ASN A 18 -14.87 -0.93 -16.22
CA ASN A 18 -14.91 -2.12 -17.06
C ASN A 18 -13.77 -2.11 -18.12
N PRO A 19 -12.83 -3.08 -18.06
CA PRO A 19 -11.66 -3.09 -18.94
C PRO A 19 -12.01 -3.40 -20.41
N ASN A 20 -13.26 -3.74 -20.73
CA ASN A 20 -13.72 -4.04 -22.09
C ASN A 20 -14.27 -2.84 -22.84
N THR A 21 -14.28 -1.66 -22.20
CA THR A 21 -14.57 -0.38 -22.87
C THR A 21 -13.31 0.50 -22.84
N PRO A 22 -13.11 1.39 -23.83
CA PRO A 22 -11.93 2.26 -23.84
C PRO A 22 -11.91 3.24 -22.65
N GLU A 23 -13.07 3.72 -22.25
CA GLU A 23 -13.23 4.61 -21.11
C GLU A 23 -12.98 3.88 -19.79
N GLY A 24 -13.64 2.76 -19.55
CA GLY A 24 -13.43 1.96 -18.34
C GLY A 24 -11.99 1.48 -18.20
N LEU A 25 -11.35 1.02 -19.28
CA LEU A 25 -9.93 0.64 -19.26
C LEU A 25 -9.01 1.82 -18.94
N LEU A 26 -9.29 3.02 -19.46
CA LEU A 26 -8.51 4.23 -19.18
C LEU A 26 -8.59 4.59 -17.68
N TYR A 27 -9.79 4.63 -17.10
CA TYR A 27 -9.98 4.92 -15.68
C TYR A 27 -9.41 3.82 -14.78
N ARG A 28 -9.57 2.55 -15.17
CA ARG A 28 -9.00 1.39 -14.47
C ARG A 28 -7.49 1.46 -14.37
N VAL A 29 -6.81 1.67 -15.50
CA VAL A 29 -5.34 1.77 -15.53
C VAL A 29 -4.86 3.02 -14.79
N PHE A 30 -5.56 4.15 -14.91
CA PHE A 30 -5.26 5.33 -14.10
C PHE A 30 -5.30 5.00 -12.60
N PHE A 31 -6.37 4.38 -12.13
CA PHE A 31 -6.56 4.05 -10.72
C PHE A 31 -5.50 3.05 -10.23
N GLN A 32 -5.26 1.98 -10.99
CA GLN A 32 -4.21 1.00 -10.69
C GLN A 32 -2.82 1.62 -10.64
N ILE A 33 -2.49 2.57 -11.53
CA ILE A 33 -1.20 3.27 -11.47
C ILE A 33 -1.11 4.11 -10.18
N ALA A 34 -2.21 4.77 -9.79
CA ALA A 34 -2.26 5.56 -8.57
C ALA A 34 -2.13 4.69 -7.30
N THR A 35 -2.67 3.46 -7.30
CA THR A 35 -2.74 2.57 -6.13
C THR A 35 -1.68 1.46 -6.09
N ASN A 36 -0.99 1.16 -7.20
CA ASN A 36 0.12 0.20 -7.21
C ASN A 36 1.48 0.90 -7.16
N PHE A 37 1.60 2.04 -7.84
CA PHE A 37 2.87 2.78 -7.88
C PHE A 37 2.86 3.98 -6.93
N ALA A 38 1.74 4.35 -6.32
CA ALA A 38 1.66 5.54 -5.46
C ALA A 38 2.03 6.86 -6.18
N CYS A 39 1.76 6.99 -7.48
CA CYS A 39 1.98 8.23 -8.23
C CYS A 39 1.21 9.42 -7.62
N ARG A 40 1.81 10.61 -7.59
CA ARG A 40 1.12 11.86 -7.23
C ARG A 40 0.27 12.33 -8.39
N GLY A 41 -0.77 13.12 -8.10
CA GLY A 41 -1.61 13.76 -9.12
C GLY A 41 -0.84 14.45 -10.25
N GLY A 42 0.19 15.26 -9.92
CA GLY A 42 1.02 15.90 -10.94
C GLY A 42 1.89 14.95 -11.75
N GLU A 43 2.33 13.83 -11.14
CA GLU A 43 3.20 12.83 -11.80
C GLU A 43 2.44 12.07 -12.90
N HIS A 44 1.11 11.93 -12.79
CA HIS A 44 0.28 11.28 -13.81
C HIS A 44 0.31 12.02 -15.16
N TYR A 45 0.35 13.35 -15.17
CA TYR A 45 0.32 14.12 -16.43
C TYR A 45 1.65 14.05 -17.21
N SER A 46 2.75 13.84 -16.50
CA SER A 46 4.09 13.64 -17.09
C SER A 46 4.41 12.18 -17.42
N LEU A 47 3.51 11.25 -17.10
CA LEU A 47 3.74 9.82 -17.27
C LEU A 47 3.92 9.48 -18.75
N CYS A 48 4.94 8.70 -19.08
CA CYS A 48 5.26 8.25 -20.44
C CYS A 48 5.21 6.72 -20.54
N VAL A 49 4.89 6.20 -21.72
CA VAL A 49 4.76 4.75 -21.97
C VAL A 49 6.09 4.00 -21.84
N ASP A 50 7.20 4.67 -22.14
CA ASP A 50 8.56 4.13 -22.03
C ASP A 50 9.03 3.94 -20.58
N GLN A 51 8.24 4.36 -19.59
CA GLN A 51 8.48 4.09 -18.18
C GLN A 51 8.02 2.70 -17.74
N PHE A 52 7.26 1.98 -18.58
CA PHE A 52 6.69 0.68 -18.27
C PHE A 52 7.42 -0.39 -19.07
N HIS A 53 8.11 -1.30 -18.37
CA HIS A 53 8.93 -2.34 -18.98
C HIS A 53 8.42 -3.72 -18.55
N SER A 54 7.90 -4.49 -19.49
CA SER A 54 7.58 -5.90 -19.26
C SER A 54 8.85 -6.74 -19.22
N LEU A 55 8.93 -7.68 -18.30
CA LEU A 55 10.04 -8.61 -18.15
C LEU A 55 9.67 -10.01 -18.70
N PRO A 56 10.65 -10.85 -19.08
CA PRO A 56 10.39 -12.20 -19.60
C PRO A 56 9.62 -13.12 -18.63
N ASN A 57 9.74 -12.88 -17.32
CA ASN A 57 9.01 -13.63 -16.29
C ASN A 57 7.55 -13.16 -16.10
N GLY A 58 7.06 -12.26 -16.95
CA GLY A 58 5.71 -11.70 -16.90
C GLY A 58 5.52 -10.57 -15.87
N SER A 59 6.54 -10.20 -15.10
CA SER A 59 6.48 -9.04 -14.21
C SER A 59 6.65 -7.73 -14.97
N LEU A 60 6.32 -6.61 -14.34
CA LEU A 60 6.44 -5.28 -14.92
C LEU A 60 7.25 -4.36 -14.01
N ILE A 61 8.18 -3.60 -14.61
CA ILE A 61 8.90 -2.53 -13.94
C ILE A 61 8.27 -1.20 -14.36
N PHE A 62 7.91 -0.39 -13.36
CA PHE A 62 7.65 1.03 -13.56
C PHE A 62 8.88 1.85 -13.13
N ARG A 63 9.52 2.51 -14.09
CA ARG A 63 10.67 3.37 -13.89
C ARG A 63 10.26 4.82 -13.66
N ARG A 64 10.38 5.26 -12.41
CA ARG A 64 10.07 6.63 -11.98
C ARG A 64 11.32 7.51 -12.08
N TYR A 65 11.37 8.38 -13.09
CA TYR A 65 12.45 9.35 -13.27
C TYR A 65 12.27 10.57 -12.34
N HIS A 66 11.20 11.34 -12.53
CA HIS A 66 10.94 12.56 -11.76
C HIS A 66 9.89 12.30 -10.67
N SER A 67 10.27 12.56 -9.42
CA SER A 67 9.30 12.82 -8.35
C SER A 67 9.59 14.20 -7.77
N LYS A 68 8.61 14.84 -7.15
CA LYS A 68 8.81 16.14 -6.46
C LYS A 68 10.02 16.13 -5.49
N ASN A 69 10.36 14.96 -4.99
CA ASN A 69 11.46 14.73 -4.06
C ASN A 69 12.78 14.33 -4.78
N ASN A 70 12.70 13.89 -6.03
CA ASN A 70 13.84 13.68 -6.92
C ASN A 70 14.00 14.89 -7.85
N GLN A 71 14.08 16.10 -7.26
CA GLN A 71 14.54 17.29 -7.96
C GLN A 71 16.04 17.09 -8.18
N TYR A 72 16.39 16.56 -9.34
CA TYR A 72 17.74 16.43 -9.87
C TYR A 72 18.57 17.63 -9.44
N GLY A 73 19.42 17.45 -8.43
CA GLY A 73 20.49 18.38 -8.11
C GLY A 73 21.55 18.33 -9.22
N ILE A 74 22.69 18.98 -8.98
CA ILE A 74 23.81 19.09 -9.92
C ILE A 74 24.31 17.72 -10.42
N GLU A 75 24.05 16.63 -9.69
CA GLU A 75 24.54 15.27 -10.00
C GLU A 75 23.55 14.36 -10.74
N GLY A 76 22.33 14.82 -11.01
CA GLY A 76 21.32 14.03 -11.71
C GLY A 76 20.81 12.82 -10.90
N GLY A 77 19.58 12.92 -10.37
CA GLY A 77 18.99 11.86 -9.54
C GLY A 77 18.84 10.51 -10.26
N SER A 78 18.99 9.41 -9.52
CA SER A 78 18.74 8.06 -10.02
C SER A 78 17.24 7.82 -10.20
N ALA A 79 16.85 7.13 -11.27
CA ALA A 79 15.48 6.65 -11.42
C ALA A 79 15.17 5.60 -10.33
N GLN A 80 13.92 5.54 -9.89
CA GLN A 80 13.42 4.54 -8.96
C GLN A 80 12.60 3.49 -9.72
N ASP A 81 13.02 2.24 -9.66
CA ASP A 81 12.30 1.12 -10.27
C ASP A 81 11.34 0.52 -9.23
N ILE A 82 10.05 0.44 -9.59
CA ILE A 82 9.01 -0.21 -8.78
C ILE A 82 8.55 -1.45 -9.53
N HIS A 83 8.68 -2.61 -8.87
CA HIS A 83 8.37 -3.90 -9.46
C HIS A 83 6.94 -4.30 -9.13
N LEU A 84 6.20 -4.70 -10.16
CA LEU A 84 4.89 -5.31 -10.05
C LEU A 84 5.00 -6.80 -10.40
N PRO A 85 4.63 -7.72 -9.50
CA PRO A 85 4.80 -9.16 -9.72
C PRO A 85 3.82 -9.66 -10.80
N SER A 86 4.20 -10.74 -11.50
CA SER A 86 3.46 -11.31 -12.64
C SER A 86 2.02 -11.74 -12.34
N ILE A 87 1.68 -11.90 -11.07
CA ILE A 87 0.33 -12.23 -10.59
C ILE A 87 -0.64 -11.03 -10.64
N SER A 88 -0.16 -9.81 -10.90
CA SER A 88 -0.99 -8.61 -10.82
C SER A 88 -1.86 -8.41 -12.06
N GLU A 89 -3.18 -8.31 -11.87
CA GLU A 89 -4.13 -7.96 -12.94
C GLU A 89 -3.81 -6.62 -13.60
N ALA A 90 -3.21 -5.68 -12.87
CA ALA A 90 -2.84 -4.38 -13.43
C ALA A 90 -1.81 -4.49 -14.57
N ILE A 91 -0.99 -5.56 -14.61
CA ILE A 91 -0.11 -5.82 -15.75
C ILE A 91 -0.93 -6.10 -16.99
N THR A 92 -1.95 -6.95 -16.88
CA THR A 92 -2.86 -7.28 -17.98
C THR A 92 -3.57 -6.02 -18.50
N ASP A 93 -4.08 -5.19 -17.60
CA ASP A 93 -4.79 -3.96 -17.98
C ASP A 93 -3.88 -2.90 -18.59
N ILE A 94 -2.69 -2.68 -18.02
CA ILE A 94 -1.67 -1.77 -18.58
C ILE A 94 -1.26 -2.24 -19.97
N ASN A 95 -0.96 -3.53 -20.15
CA ASN A 95 -0.57 -4.08 -21.45
C ASN A 95 -1.71 -3.98 -22.46
N LYS A 96 -2.96 -4.27 -22.04
CA LYS A 96 -4.15 -4.09 -22.88
C LYS A 96 -4.27 -2.63 -23.32
N TYR A 97 -4.14 -1.68 -22.40
CA TYR A 97 -4.18 -0.25 -22.70
C TYR A 97 -3.10 0.15 -23.72
N LEU A 98 -1.85 -0.26 -23.47
CA LEU A 98 -0.72 0.02 -24.37
C LEU A 98 -0.95 -0.56 -25.77
N SER A 99 -1.47 -1.79 -25.87
CA SER A 99 -1.78 -2.44 -27.15
C SER A 99 -2.89 -1.75 -27.95
N LYS A 100 -3.79 -1.02 -27.27
CA LYS A 100 -4.90 -0.29 -27.89
C LYS A 100 -4.53 1.13 -28.31
N ARG A 101 -3.33 1.61 -27.99
CA ARG A 101 -2.83 2.91 -28.43
C ARG A 101 -2.59 2.88 -29.95
N PRO A 102 -3.02 3.91 -30.69
CA PRO A 102 -2.77 3.97 -32.13
C PRO A 102 -1.27 4.17 -32.42
N SER A 103 -0.80 3.61 -33.54
CA SER A 103 0.57 3.82 -34.01
C SER A 103 0.86 5.31 -34.25
N GLY A 104 2.02 5.79 -33.80
CA GLY A 104 2.41 7.21 -33.87
C GLY A 104 1.66 8.12 -32.88
N ALA A 105 1.08 7.56 -31.81
CA ALA A 105 0.62 8.34 -30.67
C ALA A 105 1.79 9.04 -29.95
N PRO A 106 1.55 10.15 -29.23
CA PRO A 106 2.57 10.77 -28.40
C PRO A 106 3.05 9.80 -27.31
N LYS A 107 4.22 10.08 -26.72
CA LYS A 107 4.78 9.25 -25.63
C LYS A 107 3.99 9.32 -24.33
N ASN A 108 3.18 10.37 -24.12
CA ASN A 108 2.37 10.56 -22.93
C ASN A 108 1.43 9.37 -22.73
N PHE A 109 1.32 8.93 -21.48
CA PHE A 109 0.63 7.70 -21.14
C PHE A 109 -0.88 7.80 -21.37
N TYR A 110 -1.55 8.88 -20.94
CA TYR A 110 -3.01 8.96 -21.08
C TYR A 110 -3.43 9.63 -22.40
N LEU A 111 -4.20 8.90 -23.20
CA LEU A 111 -4.80 9.34 -24.46
C LEU A 111 -6.32 9.46 -24.35
N GLN A 112 -6.87 10.42 -25.11
CA GLN A 112 -8.29 10.66 -25.17
C GLN A 112 -9.03 9.46 -25.79
N VAL A 113 -10.16 9.07 -25.18
CA VAL A 113 -11.07 8.05 -25.71
C VAL A 113 -11.62 8.48 -27.07
N ASN A 114 -11.69 7.54 -28.00
CA ASN A 114 -12.41 7.75 -29.26
C ASN A 114 -13.90 7.45 -29.07
N PRO A 115 -14.82 8.44 -29.19
CA PRO A 115 -16.25 8.18 -29.06
C PRO A 115 -16.78 7.26 -30.16
N LEU A 116 -16.11 7.20 -31.32
CA LEU A 116 -16.47 6.35 -32.46
C LEU A 116 -15.70 5.02 -32.49
N TRP A 117 -15.28 4.52 -31.31
CA TRP A 117 -14.45 3.31 -31.24
C TRP A 117 -15.19 2.05 -31.70
N ARG A 118 -16.53 2.04 -31.61
CA ARG A 118 -17.36 0.91 -32.04
C ARG A 118 -17.40 0.80 -33.56
N GLU A 119 -17.45 1.94 -34.27
CA GLU A 119 -17.46 1.98 -35.72
C GLU A 119 -16.06 1.83 -36.32
N SER A 120 -15.07 2.51 -35.72
CA SER A 120 -13.70 2.54 -36.26
C SER A 120 -12.82 1.38 -35.81
N GLY A 121 -13.18 0.69 -34.72
CA GLY A 121 -12.31 -0.28 -34.04
C GLY A 121 -11.13 0.36 -33.28
N VAL A 122 -10.94 1.68 -33.38
CA VAL A 122 -9.85 2.42 -32.75
C VAL A 122 -10.29 2.98 -31.41
N TRP A 123 -9.64 2.55 -30.33
CA TRP A 123 -10.03 2.86 -28.95
C TRP A 123 -9.65 4.27 -28.51
N TYR A 124 -8.46 4.73 -28.87
CA TYR A 124 -7.90 6.00 -28.40
C TYR A 124 -7.46 6.88 -29.56
N LYS A 125 -7.61 8.19 -29.40
CA LYS A 125 -7.09 9.22 -30.32
C LYS A 125 -5.61 9.47 -30.03
N LYS A 126 -4.90 10.05 -30.99
CA LYS A 126 -3.51 10.54 -30.80
C LYS A 126 -3.43 11.85 -30.00
N HIS A 127 -4.46 12.17 -29.23
CA HIS A 127 -4.54 13.38 -28.42
C HIS A 127 -4.35 13.03 -26.95
N ILE A 128 -3.52 13.81 -26.27
CA ILE A 128 -3.27 13.66 -24.83
C ILE A 128 -4.54 14.06 -24.08
N VAL A 129 -4.86 13.36 -23.00
CA VAL A 129 -5.93 13.78 -22.10
C VAL A 129 -5.35 14.18 -20.77
N GLU A 130 -5.75 15.36 -20.30
CA GLU A 130 -5.56 15.82 -18.94
C GLU A 130 -6.94 15.90 -18.30
N GLY A 131 -7.10 15.31 -17.12
CA GLY A 131 -8.41 15.20 -16.51
C GLY A 131 -8.33 14.89 -15.03
N ASN A 132 -9.41 15.18 -14.31
CA ASN A 132 -9.55 14.90 -12.90
C ASN A 132 -9.99 13.44 -12.69
N PHE A 133 -9.25 12.48 -13.24
CA PHE A 133 -9.65 11.07 -13.30
C PHE A 133 -10.11 10.49 -11.95
N MET A 134 -9.38 10.79 -10.86
CA MET A 134 -9.76 10.32 -9.52
C MET A 134 -11.11 10.89 -9.06
N LYS A 135 -11.39 12.16 -9.38
CA LYS A 135 -12.65 12.82 -9.05
C LYS A 135 -13.80 12.23 -9.87
N ASP A 136 -13.55 11.92 -11.12
CA ASP A 136 -14.55 11.33 -12.01
C ASP A 136 -14.87 9.89 -11.58
N ILE A 137 -13.86 9.10 -11.19
CA ILE A 137 -14.05 7.79 -10.54
C ILE A 137 -14.94 7.94 -9.30
N GLY A 138 -14.59 8.84 -8.38
CA GLY A 138 -15.35 9.01 -7.13
C GLY A 138 -16.78 9.53 -7.28
N LYS A 139 -17.15 10.07 -8.43
CA LYS A 139 -18.55 10.44 -8.73
C LYS A 139 -19.34 9.31 -9.38
N SER A 140 -18.66 8.39 -10.06
CA SER A 140 -19.28 7.39 -10.92
C SER A 140 -19.43 6.03 -10.24
N VAL A 141 -18.46 5.64 -9.40
CA VAL A 141 -18.49 4.35 -8.70
C VAL A 141 -19.55 4.35 -7.60
N LYS A 142 -20.14 3.19 -7.36
CA LYS A 142 -21.19 3.01 -6.34
C LYS A 142 -20.65 2.78 -4.93
N VAL A 143 -19.33 2.76 -4.78
CA VAL A 143 -18.68 2.74 -3.46
C VAL A 143 -18.92 4.09 -2.82
N ASP A 144 -19.38 4.11 -1.57
CA ASP A 144 -19.63 5.34 -0.82
C ASP A 144 -18.48 5.64 0.16
N PRO A 145 -17.32 6.13 -0.32
CA PRO A 145 -16.32 6.66 0.59
C PRO A 145 -16.83 8.03 1.11
N PRO A 146 -16.52 8.39 2.38
CA PRO A 146 -16.83 9.72 2.88
C PRO A 146 -16.47 10.85 1.90
N PRO A 147 -17.25 11.94 1.86
CA PRO A 147 -17.04 13.05 0.92
C PRO A 147 -15.59 13.55 0.93
N GLY A 148 -14.99 13.69 -0.25
CA GLY A 148 -13.64 14.23 -0.42
C GLY A 148 -12.49 13.24 -0.23
N ILE A 149 -12.77 11.93 -0.10
CA ILE A 149 -11.71 10.91 -0.02
C ILE A 149 -11.02 10.69 -1.36
N LEU A 150 -11.75 10.59 -2.47
CA LEU A 150 -11.16 10.30 -3.78
C LEU A 150 -10.60 11.57 -4.43
N THR A 151 -9.36 11.89 -4.06
CA THR A 151 -8.56 12.96 -4.68
C THR A 151 -7.26 12.37 -5.21
N ASN A 152 -6.54 13.07 -6.09
CA ASN A 152 -5.27 12.56 -6.58
C ASN A 152 -4.21 12.29 -5.48
N HIS A 153 -4.41 12.80 -4.26
CA HIS A 153 -3.54 12.50 -3.12
C HIS A 153 -3.93 11.18 -2.40
N SER A 154 -5.16 10.72 -2.59
CA SER A 154 -5.69 9.56 -1.87
C SER A 154 -5.07 8.26 -2.32
N GLY A 155 -4.69 8.11 -3.59
CA GLY A 155 -3.99 6.92 -4.09
C GLY A 155 -2.71 6.66 -3.29
N ARG A 156 -1.80 7.64 -3.23
CA ARG A 156 -0.56 7.52 -2.44
C ARG A 156 -0.81 7.28 -0.95
N LYS A 157 -1.73 8.03 -0.33
CA LYS A 157 -2.07 7.85 1.09
C LYS A 157 -2.60 6.42 1.34
N THR A 158 -3.42 5.91 0.43
CA THR A 158 -3.95 4.53 0.46
C THR A 158 -2.82 3.51 0.40
N VAL A 159 -1.88 3.63 -0.53
CA VAL A 159 -0.73 2.71 -0.62
C VAL A 159 0.08 2.72 0.67
N ALA A 160 0.42 3.91 1.18
CA ALA A 160 1.20 4.03 2.41
C ALA A 160 0.49 3.38 3.61
N GLN A 161 -0.81 3.64 3.77
CA GLN A 161 -1.60 3.09 4.87
C GLN A 161 -1.72 1.55 4.78
N ILE A 162 -2.06 1.00 3.61
CA ILE A 162 -2.21 -0.45 3.43
C ILE A 162 -0.90 -1.18 3.73
N LEU A 163 0.23 -0.66 3.25
CA LEU A 163 1.53 -1.28 3.51
C LEU A 163 1.89 -1.21 5.00
N GLN A 164 1.60 -0.08 5.68
CA GLN A 164 1.78 0.04 7.13
C GLN A 164 0.85 -0.89 7.94
N ASP A 165 -0.36 -1.16 7.45
CA ASP A 165 -1.31 -2.07 8.11
C ASP A 165 -0.93 -3.55 7.92
N THR A 166 -0.08 -3.84 6.95
CA THR A 166 0.45 -5.18 6.64
C THR A 166 1.88 -5.37 7.21
N ASP A 167 2.32 -4.47 8.11
CA ASP A 167 3.62 -4.51 8.77
C ASP A 167 4.82 -4.53 7.80
N VAL A 168 4.67 -3.90 6.62
CA VAL A 168 5.78 -3.74 5.67
C VAL A 168 6.81 -2.76 6.26
N PRO A 169 8.12 -3.07 6.20
CA PRO A 169 9.17 -2.19 6.69
C PRO A 169 9.10 -0.77 6.09
N GLU A 170 9.28 0.26 6.93
CA GLU A 170 9.08 1.66 6.54
C GLU A 170 10.00 2.10 5.38
N ASP A 171 11.22 1.57 5.31
CA ASP A 171 12.18 1.79 4.22
C ASP A 171 11.69 1.22 2.88
N ALA A 172 11.06 0.04 2.88
CA ALA A 172 10.42 -0.52 1.70
C ALA A 172 9.22 0.34 1.26
N ILE A 173 8.43 0.85 2.21
CA ILE A 173 7.33 1.79 1.92
C ILE A 173 7.87 3.09 1.33
N MET A 174 9.00 3.63 1.83
CA MET A 174 9.69 4.79 1.24
C MET A 174 10.08 4.52 -0.21
N GLY A 175 10.57 3.32 -0.49
CA GLY A 175 10.90 2.84 -1.84
C GLY A 175 9.72 2.86 -2.81
N VAL A 176 8.50 2.54 -2.37
CA VAL A 176 7.33 2.59 -3.26
C VAL A 176 6.76 4.01 -3.36
N THR A 177 6.66 4.69 -2.23
CA THR A 177 5.92 5.96 -2.10
C THR A 177 6.77 7.20 -2.40
N GLY A 178 8.09 7.07 -2.49
CA GLY A 178 9.01 8.19 -2.77
C GLY A 178 9.12 9.22 -1.64
N HIS A 179 8.90 8.82 -0.39
CA HIS A 179 9.16 9.67 0.78
C HIS A 179 10.65 9.67 1.12
N LYS A 180 11.17 10.83 1.56
CA LYS A 180 12.57 10.97 2.01
C LYS A 180 12.77 10.69 3.49
N SER A 181 11.68 10.61 4.26
CA SER A 181 11.73 10.40 5.69
C SER A 181 10.61 9.49 6.14
N VAL A 182 10.91 8.73 7.18
CA VAL A 182 9.95 7.89 7.91
C VAL A 182 8.81 8.72 8.48
N GLN A 183 9.09 9.92 9.00
CA GLN A 183 8.08 10.83 9.53
C GLN A 183 7.03 11.20 8.48
N GLY A 184 7.44 11.37 7.21
CA GLY A 184 6.52 11.65 6.12
C GLY A 184 5.53 10.50 5.84
N ILE A 185 5.94 9.26 6.09
CA ILE A 185 5.09 8.07 5.97
C ILE A 185 4.21 7.91 7.20
N ARG A 186 4.76 8.09 8.41
CA ARG A 186 3.99 8.04 9.66
C ARG A 186 2.87 9.07 9.71
N ALA A 187 3.03 10.21 9.04
CA ALA A 187 1.96 11.20 8.89
C ALA A 187 0.71 10.66 8.16
N TYR A 188 0.81 9.56 7.41
CA TYR A 188 -0.34 8.89 6.82
C TYR A 188 -1.01 7.89 7.73
N LYS A 189 -0.33 7.40 8.77
CA LYS A 189 -0.81 6.34 9.63
C LYS A 189 -2.03 6.81 10.41
N GLU A 190 -3.15 6.18 10.13
CA GLU A 190 -4.33 6.16 10.98
C GLU A 190 -4.33 4.81 11.73
N VAL A 191 -4.55 4.84 13.04
CA VAL A 191 -4.62 3.62 13.87
C VAL A 191 -5.90 2.90 13.50
N ASN A 192 -5.78 1.68 12.97
CA ASN A 192 -6.94 0.86 12.65
C ASN A 192 -7.47 0.11 13.89
N GLU A 193 -8.71 -0.38 13.82
CA GLU A 193 -9.37 -1.06 14.94
C GLU A 193 -8.59 -2.28 15.44
N LYS A 194 -8.01 -3.09 14.53
CA LYS A 194 -7.20 -4.25 14.88
C LYS A 194 -5.97 -3.86 15.70
N GLN A 195 -5.28 -2.79 15.31
CA GLN A 195 -4.12 -2.26 16.04
C GLN A 195 -4.52 -1.66 17.38
N HIS A 196 -5.66 -0.96 17.43
CA HIS A 196 -6.20 -0.46 18.69
C HIS A 196 -6.54 -1.61 19.65
N LEU A 197 -7.24 -2.65 19.16
CA LEU A 197 -7.59 -3.83 19.94
C LEU A 197 -6.35 -4.60 20.42
N ALA A 198 -5.34 -4.78 19.56
CA ALA A 198 -4.07 -5.40 19.96
C ALA A 198 -3.34 -4.59 21.03
N SER A 199 -3.35 -3.25 20.92
CA SER A 199 -2.76 -2.36 21.93
C SER A 199 -3.49 -2.46 23.26
N MET A 200 -4.83 -2.50 23.23
CA MET A 200 -5.66 -2.66 24.42
C MET A 200 -5.47 -4.06 25.04
N ASN A 201 -5.43 -5.12 24.23
CA ASN A 201 -5.15 -6.47 24.72
C ASN A 201 -3.79 -6.54 25.43
N THR A 202 -2.76 -5.91 24.87
CA THR A 202 -1.43 -5.82 25.50
C THR A 202 -1.49 -5.09 26.84
N LEU A 203 -2.22 -3.97 26.91
CA LEU A 203 -2.42 -3.20 28.14
C LEU A 203 -3.16 -4.04 29.20
N ILE A 204 -4.24 -4.70 28.83
CA ILE A 204 -5.01 -5.56 29.73
C ILE A 204 -4.16 -6.72 30.22
N HIS A 205 -3.37 -7.38 29.36
CA HIS A 205 -2.45 -8.44 29.81
C HIS A 205 -1.37 -7.95 30.79
N ALA A 206 -0.90 -6.71 30.65
CA ALA A 206 0.09 -6.13 31.54
C ALA A 206 -0.50 -5.72 32.91
N ILE A 207 -1.74 -5.22 32.94
CA ILE A 207 -2.43 -4.78 34.17
C ILE A 207 -3.13 -5.94 34.88
N GLU A 208 -3.65 -6.89 34.13
CA GLU A 208 -4.40 -8.06 34.61
C GLU A 208 -3.69 -9.39 34.22
N PRO A 209 -2.42 -9.62 34.62
CA PRO A 209 -1.67 -10.81 34.21
C PRO A 209 -2.37 -12.12 34.61
N SER A 210 -3.15 -12.08 35.70
CA SER A 210 -3.79 -13.23 36.34
C SER A 210 -5.07 -13.75 35.66
N LYS A 211 -5.63 -13.07 34.64
CA LYS A 211 -6.80 -13.58 33.90
C LYS A 211 -6.45 -14.38 32.64
N SER A 212 -5.18 -14.40 32.22
CA SER A 212 -4.74 -15.11 31.01
C SER A 212 -4.59 -16.63 31.16
N LEU A 213 -4.73 -17.18 32.37
CA LEU A 213 -4.64 -18.63 32.64
C LEU A 213 -5.97 -19.38 32.54
N ILE A 214 -7.09 -18.72 32.21
CA ILE A 214 -8.38 -19.40 31.99
C ILE A 214 -8.80 -19.26 30.52
N LEU A 215 -7.95 -19.75 29.62
CA LEU A 215 -8.40 -20.30 28.35
C LEU A 215 -7.48 -21.46 27.93
N GLY A 216 -7.18 -22.33 28.91
CA GLY A 216 -6.50 -23.60 28.71
C GLY A 216 -7.47 -24.73 28.98
N ASP A 217 -8.05 -25.24 27.90
CA ASP A 217 -8.43 -26.65 27.69
C ASP A 217 -9.30 -27.33 28.76
N SER A 218 -10.63 -27.31 28.56
CA SER A 218 -11.51 -28.34 29.15
C SER A 218 -11.62 -29.52 28.20
N THR A 219 -10.59 -30.37 28.30
CA THR A 219 -10.59 -31.83 28.30
C THR A 219 -11.89 -32.53 27.88
N ASN A 220 -11.78 -33.34 26.81
CA ASN A 220 -12.51 -34.59 26.68
C ASN A 220 -11.51 -35.71 26.40
N THR A 221 -11.02 -36.38 27.44
CA THR A 221 -10.54 -37.77 27.34
C THR A 221 -10.66 -38.47 28.69
N ASN A 222 -11.38 -39.58 28.68
CA ASN A 222 -11.61 -40.47 29.81
C ASN A 222 -10.32 -41.16 30.29
N THR A 223 -10.25 -41.32 31.61
CA THR A 223 -9.61 -42.34 32.46
C THR A 223 -8.75 -43.46 31.82
N ILE A 224 -7.59 -43.76 32.43
CA ILE A 224 -7.31 -45.01 33.21
C ILE A 224 -5.91 -44.93 33.87
N ASP A 225 -5.89 -45.24 35.18
CA ASP A 225 -4.87 -45.81 36.09
C ASP A 225 -3.37 -45.82 35.77
N THR A 226 -2.54 -45.25 36.67
CA THR A 226 -1.74 -45.95 37.72
C THR A 226 -0.70 -45.00 38.37
N PRO A 227 -0.27 -45.22 39.63
CA PRO A 227 0.48 -44.24 40.43
C PRO A 227 2.01 -44.47 40.36
N VAL A 228 2.82 -43.50 40.82
CA VAL A 228 4.06 -43.67 41.65
C VAL A 228 4.88 -42.36 41.65
N GLU A 229 5.11 -41.83 42.87
CA GLU A 229 6.32 -41.18 43.47
C GLU A 229 7.23 -40.26 42.61
N PHE A 230 7.94 -39.23 43.09
CA PHE A 230 8.16 -38.51 44.36
C PHE A 230 9.16 -37.37 44.00
N PHE A 231 9.34 -36.41 44.92
CA PHE A 231 10.41 -35.39 45.05
C PHE A 231 10.00 -33.92 44.88
N SER A 232 9.69 -33.35 46.05
CA SER A 232 9.86 -31.95 46.40
C SER A 232 11.33 -31.52 46.25
N ASP A 233 11.57 -30.34 45.68
CA ASP A 233 12.68 -29.50 46.15
C ASP A 233 12.32 -28.02 45.97
N ASP A 234 12.20 -27.33 47.11
CA ASP A 234 12.05 -25.89 47.26
C ASP A 234 13.46 -25.30 47.37
N THR A 235 13.90 -24.47 46.42
CA THR A 235 14.99 -23.50 46.68
C THR A 235 14.84 -22.19 45.91
N ILE A 236 14.24 -21.23 46.61
CA ILE A 236 14.53 -19.78 46.73
C ILE A 236 15.53 -19.13 45.73
N GLN A 237 14.98 -18.18 44.98
CA GLN A 237 15.50 -16.86 44.54
C GLN A 237 16.96 -16.71 44.04
N LYS A 238 17.10 -16.22 42.79
CA LYS A 238 18.06 -15.14 42.45
C LYS A 238 17.53 -14.27 41.32
N LYS A 239 17.10 -13.06 41.70
CA LYS A 239 16.71 -11.95 40.82
C LYS A 239 17.98 -11.39 40.17
N VAL A 240 18.11 -11.50 38.85
CA VAL A 240 19.23 -10.92 38.10
C VAL A 240 18.95 -9.42 37.85
N PRO A 241 19.84 -8.49 38.19
CA PRO A 241 19.65 -7.07 37.87
C PRO A 241 19.87 -6.79 36.38
N ILE A 242 19.00 -5.95 35.81
CA ILE A 242 18.86 -5.63 34.37
C ILE A 242 19.94 -4.67 33.83
N PHE A 243 20.88 -4.22 34.66
CA PHE A 243 21.89 -3.23 34.25
C PHE A 243 23.29 -3.64 34.69
N ASN A 244 23.95 -4.49 33.90
CA ASN A 244 25.40 -4.58 33.91
C ASN A 244 25.93 -3.73 32.75
N ASN A 245 26.89 -2.83 33.03
CA ASN A 245 27.58 -1.92 32.10
C ASN A 245 26.91 -0.59 31.68
N CYS A 246 26.11 0.06 32.52
CA CYS A 246 25.78 1.48 32.31
C CYS A 246 26.67 2.39 33.17
N HIS A 247 27.52 3.19 32.52
CA HIS A 247 28.26 4.29 33.15
C HIS A 247 27.44 5.57 33.00
N PHE A 248 26.95 6.12 34.12
CA PHE A 248 26.27 7.42 34.15
C PHE A 248 27.27 8.48 34.58
N ASN A 249 27.63 9.38 33.66
CA ASN A 249 28.41 10.56 33.99
C ASN A 249 27.53 11.53 34.77
N ASN A 250 27.96 11.87 35.99
CA ASN A 250 27.28 12.82 36.88
C ASN A 250 27.10 14.18 36.21
N VAL A 251 25.86 14.61 36.00
CA VAL A 251 25.51 16.01 35.70
C VAL A 251 24.97 16.64 36.97
N THR A 252 25.72 17.58 37.53
CA THR A 252 25.32 18.36 38.71
C THR A 252 24.30 19.42 38.30
N PHE A 253 23.07 19.36 38.84
CA PHE A 253 22.14 20.47 38.77
C PHE A 253 22.49 21.48 39.86
N LYS A 254 22.81 22.71 39.47
CA LYS A 254 22.91 23.83 40.43
C LYS A 254 21.50 24.29 40.78
N LEU A 255 21.22 24.34 42.08
CA LEU A 255 20.04 24.95 42.69
C LEU A 255 19.98 26.46 42.41
#